data_AF-A0A212IM42-F1
#
_entry.id   AF-A0A212IM42-F1
#
_cell.length_a   1.000
_cell.length_b   1.000
_cell.length_c   1.000
_cell.angle_alpha   90.00
_cell.angle_beta   90.00
_cell.angle_gamma   90.00
#
_symmetry.space_group_name_H-M   'P 1'
#
loop_
_entity.id
_entity.type
_entity.pdbx_description
1 polymer ?
#
loop_
_entity_poly.entity_id
_entity_poly.type
_entity_poly.pdbx_seq_one_letter_code
_entity_poly.pdbx_strand_id
1 'polypeptide(L)'
;MGGGVLIDVVVIICVFWVFFDASNHNIGSYVVADGIQKGYRKGLHPVAWAILSFLILPFFFYLVKRKSLLDAAKENPAVTDKSLSFIVLLLLAAAWVLYSYREILFN
;
A
#
# COMPACT_ATOMS: atom_id res chain seq x y z
N MET A 1 12.77 -24.44 2.09
CA MET A 1 12.43 -23.47 3.16
C MET A 1 13.02 -22.07 2.90
N GLY A 2 14.33 -21.93 2.66
CA GLY A 2 14.93 -20.60 2.41
C GLY A 2 14.32 -19.81 1.24
N GLY A 3 13.87 -20.48 0.17
CA GLY A 3 13.20 -19.82 -0.96
C GLY A 3 11.87 -19.15 -0.60
N GLY A 4 11.09 -19.71 0.35
CA GLY A 4 9.84 -19.11 0.81
C GLY A 4 10.07 -17.83 1.62
N VAL A 5 11.09 -17.87 2.49
CA VAL A 5 11.52 -16.69 3.27
C VAL A 5 11.96 -15.55 2.37
N LEU A 6 12.74 -15.83 1.33
CA LEU A 6 13.17 -14.82 0.37
C LEU A 6 11.98 -14.19 -0.37
N ILE A 7 10.99 -14.99 -0.78
CA ILE A 7 9.79 -14.48 -1.44
C ILE A 7 9.00 -13.57 -0.49
N ASP A 8 8.76 -14.01 0.75
CA ASP A 8 8.03 -13.21 1.75
C ASP A 8 8.75 -11.89 2.04
N VAL A 9 10.08 -11.89 2.17
CA VAL A 9 10.88 -10.67 2.36
C VAL A 9 10.70 -9.71 1.19
N VAL A 10 10.79 -10.21 -0.05
CA VAL A 10 10.58 -9.38 -1.25
C VAL A 10 9.17 -8.79 -1.28
N VAL A 11 8.15 -9.59 -0.98
CA VAL A 11 6.75 -9.12 -0.92
C VAL A 11 6.58 -8.05 0.14
N ILE A 12 7.12 -8.24 1.35
CA ILE A 12 7.07 -7.26 2.43
C ILE A 12 7.74 -5.95 2.00
N ILE A 13 8.92 -6.01 1.37
CA ILE A 13 9.60 -4.82 0.83
C ILE A 13 8.71 -4.10 -0.18
N CYS A 14 8.08 -4.81 -1.12
CA CYS A 14 7.16 -4.22 -2.10
C CYS A 14 5.97 -3.52 -1.42
N VAL A 15 5.35 -4.16 -0.42
CA VAL A 15 4.22 -3.61 0.35
C VAL A 15 4.61 -2.29 1.02
N PHE A 16 5.71 -2.29 1.77
CA PHE A 16 6.17 -1.10 2.48
C PHE A 16 6.66 -0.01 1.52
N TRP A 17 7.31 -0.39 0.42
CA TRP A 17 7.73 0.57 -0.60
C TRP A 17 6.51 1.31 -1.19
N VAL A 18 5.46 0.58 -1.57
CA VAL A 18 4.21 1.19 -2.09
C VAL A 18 3.55 2.08 -1.05
N PHE A 19 3.53 1.66 0.22
CA PHE A 19 3.01 2.48 1.31
C PHE A 19 3.77 3.80 1.44
N PHE A 20 5.09 3.75 1.55
CA PHE A 20 5.91 4.95 1.71
C PHE A 20 5.86 5.85 0.48
N ASP A 21 5.86 5.28 -0.73
CA ASP A 21 5.71 6.06 -1.97
C ASP A 21 4.36 6.79 -1.99
N ALA A 22 3.26 6.09 -1.69
CA ALA A 22 1.94 6.69 -1.68
C ALA A 22 1.81 7.77 -0.59
N SER A 23 2.24 7.46 0.64
CA SER A 23 2.14 8.38 1.77
C SER A 23 3.08 9.59 1.67
N ASN A 24 4.27 9.46 1.09
CA ASN A 24 5.19 10.60 0.96
C ASN A 24 4.82 11.55 -0.17
N HIS A 25 4.15 11.05 -1.21
CA HIS A 25 3.68 11.87 -2.32
C HIS A 25 2.19 12.26 -2.20
N ASN A 26 1.57 12.04 -1.03
CA ASN A 26 0.14 12.32 -0.79
C ASN A 26 -0.80 11.67 -1.81
N ILE A 27 -0.40 10.52 -2.37
CA ILE A 27 -1.24 9.70 -3.23
C ILE A 27 -2.23 8.99 -2.33
N GLY A 28 -3.51 9.27 -2.47
CA GLY A 28 -4.49 8.63 -1.62
C GLY A 28 -5.91 8.83 -2.09
N SER A 29 -6.84 8.58 -1.18
CA SER A 29 -8.24 8.89 -1.46
C SER A 29 -8.49 10.38 -1.26
N TYR A 30 -9.14 11.01 -2.24
CA TYR A 30 -9.47 12.43 -2.23
C TYR A 30 -10.91 12.64 -2.70
N VAL A 31 -11.49 13.78 -2.32
CA VAL A 31 -12.79 14.24 -2.83
C VAL A 31 -12.50 15.24 -3.93
N VAL A 32 -13.10 15.04 -5.11
CA VAL A 32 -12.90 15.93 -6.25
C VAL A 32 -13.52 17.29 -5.93
N ALA A 33 -12.70 18.35 -5.98
CA ALA A 33 -13.11 19.70 -5.61
C ALA A 33 -13.99 20.37 -6.68
N ASP A 34 -13.74 20.11 -7.97
CA ASP A 34 -14.37 20.83 -9.09
C ASP A 34 -14.74 19.91 -10.27
N GLY A 35 -15.66 20.39 -11.12
CA GLY A 35 -16.16 19.70 -12.31
C GLY A 35 -17.41 18.83 -12.07
N ILE A 36 -17.81 18.06 -13.08
CA ILE A 36 -19.03 17.22 -13.07
C ILE A 36 -19.02 16.18 -11.94
N GLN A 37 -17.83 15.77 -11.50
CA GLN A 37 -17.64 14.77 -10.45
C GLN A 37 -17.31 15.38 -9.09
N LYS A 38 -17.61 16.67 -8.89
CA LYS A 38 -17.46 17.35 -7.61
C LYS A 38 -18.20 16.59 -6.50
N GLY A 39 -17.52 16.40 -5.37
CA GLY A 39 -18.06 15.68 -4.21
C GLY A 39 -17.90 14.15 -4.27
N TYR A 40 -17.49 13.57 -5.41
CA TYR A 40 -17.20 12.14 -5.47
C TYR A 40 -15.83 11.83 -4.89
N ARG A 41 -15.76 10.72 -4.14
CA ARG A 41 -14.51 10.19 -3.59
C ARG A 41 -13.81 9.34 -4.66
N LYS A 42 -12.55 9.67 -4.94
CA LYS A 42 -11.68 8.95 -5.87
C LYS A 42 -10.38 8.55 -5.19
N GLY A 43 -9.60 7.72 -5.90
CA GLY A 43 -8.33 7.20 -5.42
C GLY A 43 -8.48 6.11 -4.37
N LEU A 44 -7.38 5.39 -4.14
CA LEU A 44 -7.28 4.37 -3.11
C LEU A 44 -6.38 4.89 -2.00
N HIS A 45 -6.73 4.57 -0.76
CA HIS A 45 -5.93 4.92 0.41
C HIS A 45 -4.53 4.28 0.32
N PRO A 46 -3.45 4.91 0.83
CA PRO A 46 -2.10 4.32 0.83
C PRO A 46 -2.04 2.89 1.37
N VAL A 47 -2.75 2.64 2.47
CA VAL A 47 -2.87 1.29 3.06
C VAL A 47 -3.53 0.30 2.11
N ALA A 48 -4.55 0.71 1.36
CA ALA A 48 -5.20 -0.19 0.39
C ALA A 48 -4.25 -0.55 -0.75
N TRP A 49 -3.49 0.41 -1.27
CA TRP A 49 -2.44 0.15 -2.26
C TRP A 49 -1.37 -0.81 -1.74
N ALA A 50 -0.94 -0.60 -0.51
CA ALA A 50 0.04 -1.46 0.14
C ALA A 50 -0.49 -2.87 0.40
N ILE A 51 -1.72 -3.02 0.91
CA ILE A 51 -2.35 -4.34 1.13
C ILE A 51 -2.50 -5.10 -0.18
N LEU A 52 -2.94 -4.44 -1.25
CA LEU A 52 -3.03 -5.08 -2.56
C LEU A 52 -1.66 -5.61 -3.03
N SER A 53 -0.57 -4.95 -2.63
CA SER A 53 0.80 -5.32 -3.01
C SER A 53 1.35 -6.54 -2.26
N PHE A 54 0.61 -7.12 -1.30
CA PHE A 54 0.90 -8.49 -0.83
C PHE A 54 0.79 -9.51 -1.98
N LEU A 55 -0.03 -9.18 -2.98
CA LEU A 55 -0.03 -9.85 -4.27
C LEU A 55 0.93 -9.13 -5.21
N ILE A 56 1.79 -9.88 -5.91
CA ILE A 56 2.82 -9.28 -6.77
C ILE A 56 2.23 -8.54 -7.99
N LEU A 57 1.07 -8.97 -8.52
CA LEU A 57 0.46 -8.36 -9.70
C LEU A 57 -0.04 -6.93 -9.44
N PRO A 58 -0.79 -6.65 -8.35
CA PRO A 58 -1.14 -5.29 -7.98
C PRO A 58 0.04 -4.34 -7.75
N PHE A 59 1.20 -4.85 -7.30
CA PHE A 59 2.42 -4.04 -7.18
C PHE A 59 2.85 -3.50 -8.56
N PHE A 60 2.91 -4.34 -9.59
CA PHE A 60 3.22 -3.88 -10.95
C PHE A 60 2.15 -2.91 -11.49
N PHE A 61 0.89 -3.17 -11.20
CA PHE A 61 -0.20 -2.26 -11.56
C PHE A 61 -0.03 -0.87 -10.94
N TYR A 62 0.37 -0.81 -9.66
CA TYR A 62 0.71 0.44 -8.99
C TYR A 62 1.85 1.17 -9.70
N LEU A 63 2.94 0.47 -10.03
CA LEU A 63 4.09 1.05 -10.74
C LEU A 63 3.70 1.67 -12.09
N VAL A 64 2.88 0.97 -12.88
CA VAL A 64 2.38 1.47 -14.17
C VAL A 64 1.53 2.72 -13.97
N LYS A 65 0.69 2.76 -12.94
CA LYS A 65 -0.20 3.89 -12.63
C LYS A 65 0.49 5.02 -11.88
N ARG A 66 1.68 4.81 -11.33
CA ARG A 66 2.38 5.75 -10.43
C ARG A 66 2.45 7.18 -10.97
N LYS A 67 2.81 7.35 -12.25
CA LYS A 67 2.88 8.70 -12.86
C LYS A 67 1.53 9.43 -12.81
N SER A 68 0.46 8.75 -13.20
CA SER A 68 -0.90 9.31 -13.15
C SER A 68 -1.37 9.57 -11.72
N LEU A 69 -0.98 8.71 -10.77
CA LEU A 69 -1.29 8.89 -9.35
C LEU A 69 -0.59 10.12 -8.75
N LEU A 70 0.67 10.35 -9.13
CA LEU A 70 1.43 11.54 -8.72
C LEU A 70 0.81 12.82 -9.27
N ASP A 71 0.40 12.82 -10.53
CA ASP A 71 -0.23 14.00 -11.14
C ASP A 71 -1.59 14.30 -10.47
N ALA A 72 -2.40 13.28 -10.18
CA ALA A 72 -3.64 13.43 -9.42
C ALA A 72 -3.39 13.97 -7.99
N ALA A 73 -2.31 13.52 -7.33
CA ALA A 73 -1.96 13.95 -5.98
C ALA A 73 -1.46 15.41 -5.91
N LYS A 74 -0.92 15.96 -7.01
CA LYS A 74 -0.57 17.39 -7.09
C LYS A 74 -1.82 18.27 -7.07
N GLU A 75 -2.87 17.85 -7.77
CA GLU A 75 -4.14 18.58 -7.84
C GLU A 75 -4.98 18.36 -6.58
N ASN A 76 -4.98 17.14 -6.05
CA ASN A 76 -5.82 16.75 -4.91
C ASN A 76 -4.97 15.93 -3.91
N PRO A 77 -4.13 16.58 -3.09
CA PRO A 77 -3.29 15.87 -2.14
C PRO A 77 -4.14 15.20 -1.06
N ALA A 78 -3.95 13.90 -0.87
CA ALA A 78 -4.65 13.15 0.16
C ALA A 78 -3.97 13.36 1.53
N VAL A 79 -4.78 13.69 2.54
CA VAL A 79 -4.32 13.70 3.93
C VAL A 79 -4.39 12.26 4.45
N THR A 80 -3.23 11.67 4.75
CA THR A 80 -3.14 10.33 5.33
C THR A 80 -2.42 10.40 6.67
N ASP A 81 -3.02 9.82 7.70
CA ASP A 81 -2.32 9.58 8.97
C ASP A 81 -1.29 8.47 8.78
N LYS A 82 -0.03 8.86 8.62
CA LYS A 82 1.08 7.95 8.31
C LYS A 82 1.37 6.98 9.45
N SER A 83 1.30 7.43 10.71
CA SER A 83 1.67 6.60 11.86
C SER A 83 0.64 5.50 12.08
N LEU A 84 -0.65 5.85 12.09
CA LEU A 84 -1.73 4.86 12.23
C LEU A 84 -1.72 3.87 11.06
N SER A 85 -1.57 4.37 9.83
CA SER A 85 -1.51 3.54 8.63
C SER A 85 -0.32 2.57 8.63
N PHE A 86 0.85 3.04 9.08
CA PHE A 86 2.05 2.22 9.21
C PHE A 86 1.86 1.11 10.24
N ILE A 87 1.28 1.43 11.41
CA ILE A 87 1.00 0.44 12.46
C ILE A 87 0.07 -0.65 11.93
N VAL A 88 -1.01 -0.27 11.22
CA VAL A 88 -1.94 -1.24 10.62
C VAL A 88 -1.22 -2.17 9.63
N LEU A 89 -0.38 -1.62 8.75
CA LEU A 89 0.39 -2.43 7.79
C LEU A 89 1.40 -3.36 8.48
N LEU A 90 2.06 -2.88 9.53
CA LEU A 90 3.01 -3.66 10.29
C LEU A 90 2.32 -4.83 11.00
N LEU A 91 1.15 -4.61 11.58
CA LEU A 91 0.35 -5.68 12.19
C LEU A 91 -0.08 -6.74 11.17
N LEU A 92 -0.48 -6.31 9.96
CA LEU A 92 -0.84 -7.24 8.89
C LEU A 92 0.36 -8.05 8.39
N ALA A 93 1.51 -7.40 8.19
CA ALA A 93 2.74 -8.09 7.81
C ALA A 93 3.20 -9.08 8.88
N ALA A 94 3.12 -8.69 10.17
CA ALA A 94 3.43 -9.57 11.29
C ALA A 94 2.49 -10.78 11.35
N ALA A 95 1.17 -10.56 11.19
CA ALA A 95 0.19 -11.64 11.15
C ALA A 95 0.45 -12.61 9.99
N TRP A 96 0.81 -12.09 8.81
CA TRP A 96 1.20 -12.91 7.66
C TRP A 96 2.42 -13.79 7.97
N VAL A 97 3.50 -13.20 8.49
CA VAL A 97 4.72 -13.94 8.86
C VAL A 97 4.42 -15.00 9.91
N LEU A 98 3.70 -14.66 10.98
CA LEU A 98 3.32 -15.61 12.02
C LEU A 98 2.52 -16.78 11.45
N TYR A 99 1.60 -16.52 10.51
CA TYR A 99 0.82 -17.56 9.86
C TYR A 99 1.67 -18.45 8.94
N SER A 100 2.51 -17.84 8.11
CA SER A 100 3.37 -18.55 7.13
C SER A 100 4.41 -19.44 7.81
N TYR A 101 4.91 -19.04 8.99
CA TYR A 101 5.96 -19.75 9.72
C TYR A 101 5.50 -20.39 11.03
N ARG A 102 4.18 -20.54 11.23
CA ARG A 102 3.61 -21.05 12.50
C ARG A 102 4.21 -22.40 12.91
N GLU A 103 4.43 -23.30 11.95
CA GLU A 103 4.94 -24.66 12.16
C GLU A 103 6.42 -24.69 12.56
N ILE A 104 7.12 -23.56 12.43
CA ILE A 104 8.53 -23.39 12.84
C ILE A 104 8.60 -22.62 14.16
N LEU A 105 7.72 -21.64 14.34
CA LEU A 105 7.75 -20.73 15.49
C LEU A 105 7.09 -21.34 16.75
N PHE A 106 6.14 -22.25 16.58
CA PHE A 106 5.32 -22.80 17.66
C PHE A 106 5.41 -24.33 17.81
N ASN A 107 6.43 -24.94 17.22
CA ASN A 107 6.70 -26.38 17.17
C ASN A 107 8.12 -26.64 17.66
#